data_AF-A0A6A4WUE3-F1
#
_entry.id   AF-A0A6A4WUE3-F1
#
_cell.length_a   1.000
_cell.length_b   1.000
_cell.length_c   1.000
_cell.angle_alpha   90.00
_cell.angle_beta   90.00
_cell.angle_gamma   90.00
#
_symmetry.space_group_name_H-M   'P 1'
#
loop_
_entity.id
_entity.type
_entity.pdbx_description
1 polymer ?
#
loop_
_entity_poly.entity_id
_entity_poly.type
_entity_poly.pdbx_seq_one_letter_code
_entity_poly.pdbx_strand_id
1 'polypeptide(L)'
;MPKRKRLSSSHDDDEESVTSESSSAAPSAAGIGTRKRRRCGTVSTVQNPIDFAKIQVNLNTHQYDDLSQLASDIELLVENAKQYYPRSSREYTDAVALWNAFNEHRAAIVPEEALSEKKDDEKPEKITLRIGRMTCVE
;
A
#
# COMPACT_ATOMS: atom_id res chain seq x y z
N MET A 1 26.72 27.90 42.91
CA MET A 1 25.68 28.52 42.07
C MET A 1 26.20 29.81 41.43
N PRO A 2 26.64 29.78 40.16
CA PRO A 2 26.87 30.99 39.37
C PRO A 2 25.74 31.18 38.33
N LYS A 3 25.06 32.34 38.37
CA LYS A 3 24.10 32.78 37.35
C LYS A 3 24.83 33.49 36.20
N ARG A 4 24.39 33.25 34.94
CA ARG A 4 24.46 34.10 33.71
C ARG A 4 24.30 33.18 32.48
N LYS A 5 23.70 33.51 31.33
CA LYS A 5 22.98 34.66 30.74
C LYS A 5 22.23 34.08 29.52
N ARG A 6 21.02 34.55 29.20
CA ARG A 6 20.31 34.21 27.95
C ARG A 6 21.11 34.73 26.75
N LEU A 7 21.27 33.91 25.72
CA LEU A 7 21.52 34.33 24.35
C LEU A 7 20.46 33.67 23.48
N SER A 8 19.55 34.48 22.97
CA SER A 8 18.71 34.19 21.82
C SER A 8 19.57 34.30 20.57
N SER A 9 19.65 33.26 19.74
CA SER A 9 20.08 33.39 18.35
C SER A 9 18.86 33.23 17.45
N SER A 10 18.38 34.36 17.00
CA SER A 10 17.55 34.56 15.82
C SER A 10 18.23 33.95 14.59
N HIS A 11 17.46 33.25 13.77
CA HIS A 11 17.83 32.91 12.40
C HIS A 11 16.68 33.39 11.52
N ASP A 12 16.82 34.64 11.09
CA ASP A 12 16.01 35.31 10.06
C ASP A 12 16.92 35.45 8.84
N ASP A 13 16.48 34.92 7.70
CA ASP A 13 16.87 35.23 6.31
C ASP A 13 15.79 34.52 5.46
N ASP A 14 14.65 35.16 5.13
CA ASP A 14 14.37 36.11 4.03
C ASP A 14 14.25 35.48 2.63
N GLU A 15 13.29 36.06 1.87
CA GLU A 15 13.10 36.03 0.39
C GLU A 15 12.45 34.79 -0.27
N GLU A 16 11.46 34.89 -1.17
CA GLU A 16 10.58 35.98 -1.58
C GLU A 16 9.38 35.36 -2.36
N SER A 17 8.19 35.93 -2.11
CA SER A 17 7.16 36.35 -3.08
C SER A 17 7.01 35.62 -4.44
N VAL A 18 5.83 35.05 -4.68
CA VAL A 18 5.18 35.18 -5.99
C VAL A 18 3.76 35.66 -5.80
N THR A 19 3.53 36.84 -6.37
CA THR A 19 2.33 37.66 -6.31
C THR A 19 1.18 37.07 -7.11
N SER A 20 0.00 37.20 -6.53
CA SER A 20 -1.29 37.02 -7.20
C SER A 20 -1.49 38.17 -8.20
N GLU A 21 -1.56 37.88 -9.50
CA GLU A 21 -2.07 38.83 -10.49
C GLU A 21 -3.23 38.22 -11.28
N SER A 22 -4.39 38.85 -11.12
CA SER A 22 -5.57 38.71 -11.98
C SER A 22 -5.46 39.70 -13.13
N SER A 23 -5.48 39.25 -14.38
CA SER A 23 -5.77 40.09 -15.57
C SER A 23 -5.97 39.14 -16.77
N SER A 24 -7.21 38.90 -17.20
CA SER A 24 -7.95 39.63 -18.24
C SER A 24 -7.62 39.22 -19.70
N ALA A 25 -8.71 38.91 -20.43
CA ALA A 25 -8.89 38.83 -21.89
C ALA A 25 -8.23 37.69 -22.71
N ALA A 26 -9.09 36.96 -23.44
CA ALA A 26 -8.79 35.94 -24.46
C ALA A 26 -8.23 36.55 -25.77
N PRO A 27 -7.64 35.75 -26.69
CA PRO A 27 -8.50 35.23 -27.78
C PRO A 27 -8.12 33.86 -28.39
N SER A 28 -9.14 33.27 -29.02
CA SER A 28 -9.13 32.48 -30.28
C SER A 28 -8.64 31.01 -30.32
N ALA A 29 -9.65 30.13 -30.49
CA ALA A 29 -9.73 29.03 -31.46
C ALA A 29 -8.53 28.08 -31.66
N ALA A 30 -8.67 26.86 -31.11
CA ALA A 30 -8.52 25.56 -31.78
C ALA A 30 -8.15 24.49 -30.75
N GLY A 31 -8.95 23.41 -30.65
CA GLY A 31 -8.56 22.26 -29.85
C GLY A 31 -9.72 21.41 -29.37
N ILE A 32 -10.31 20.65 -30.28
CA ILE A 32 -11.04 19.43 -29.90
C ILE A 32 -10.04 18.53 -29.18
N GLY A 33 -10.25 18.28 -27.89
CA GLY A 33 -9.36 17.39 -27.13
C GLY A 33 -9.65 17.29 -25.64
N THR A 34 -10.91 17.28 -25.22
CA THR A 34 -11.19 16.84 -23.85
C THR A 34 -10.85 15.35 -23.73
N ARG A 35 -10.05 15.02 -22.69
CA ARG A 35 -9.70 13.68 -22.17
C ARG A 35 -8.71 12.85 -23.00
N LYS A 36 -7.48 12.74 -22.46
CA LYS A 36 -6.87 11.41 -22.31
C LYS A 36 -6.76 11.10 -20.83
N ARG A 37 -7.75 10.31 -20.39
CA ARG A 37 -7.90 9.69 -19.08
C ARG A 37 -6.53 9.24 -18.56
N ARG A 38 -6.22 9.60 -17.30
CA ARG A 38 -5.16 8.96 -16.50
C ARG A 38 -5.25 7.46 -16.78
N ARG A 39 -4.14 6.82 -17.12
CA ARG A 39 -4.12 5.38 -17.33
C ARG A 39 -4.53 4.72 -16.02
N CYS A 40 -5.81 4.35 -15.98
CA CYS A 40 -6.35 3.22 -15.25
C CYS A 40 -5.50 2.01 -15.64
N GLY A 41 -4.48 1.73 -14.83
CA GLY A 41 -3.93 0.39 -14.73
C GLY A 41 -4.90 -0.39 -13.88
N THR A 42 -5.41 -1.50 -14.42
CA THR A 42 -6.30 -2.43 -13.73
C THR A 42 -5.54 -3.03 -12.56
N VAL A 43 -5.63 -2.41 -11.38
CA VAL A 43 -5.14 -3.06 -10.17
C VAL A 43 -6.07 -4.24 -9.92
N SER A 44 -5.48 -5.43 -9.80
CA SER A 44 -6.20 -6.66 -9.52
C SER A 44 -7.08 -6.49 -8.28
N THR A 45 -8.32 -6.92 -8.39
CA THR A 45 -9.30 -6.85 -7.30
C THR A 45 -8.88 -7.79 -6.18
N VAL A 46 -8.72 -7.24 -4.96
CA VAL A 46 -8.54 -8.03 -3.74
C VAL A 46 -9.85 -8.78 -3.46
N GLN A 47 -9.79 -10.10 -3.34
CA GLN A 47 -10.98 -10.96 -3.21
C GLN A 47 -11.59 -10.88 -1.81
N ASN A 48 -10.75 -10.89 -0.77
CA ASN A 48 -11.17 -10.91 0.62
C ASN A 48 -10.52 -9.75 1.38
N PRO A 49 -11.08 -8.53 1.32
CA PRO A 49 -10.48 -7.37 1.99
C PRO A 49 -10.50 -7.57 3.51
N ILE A 50 -9.36 -7.34 4.15
CA ILE A 50 -9.20 -7.30 5.59
C ILE A 50 -8.30 -6.14 5.97
N ASP A 51 -8.52 -5.56 7.15
CA ASP A 51 -7.71 -4.49 7.72
C ASP A 51 -7.54 -4.69 9.23
N PHE A 52 -6.65 -3.90 9.83
CA PHE A 52 -6.43 -3.98 11.28
C PHE A 52 -7.65 -3.57 12.11
N ALA A 53 -8.53 -2.72 11.57
CA ALA A 53 -9.76 -2.36 12.28
C ALA A 53 -10.68 -3.57 12.43
N LYS A 54 -10.81 -4.38 11.37
CA LYS A 54 -11.57 -5.62 11.37
C LYS A 54 -10.95 -6.66 12.31
N ILE A 55 -9.64 -6.83 12.25
CA ILE A 55 -8.91 -7.72 13.16
C ILE A 55 -9.10 -7.28 14.63
N GLN A 56 -9.01 -5.98 14.92
CA GLN A 56 -9.21 -5.45 16.27
C GLN A 56 -10.64 -5.69 16.78
N VAL A 57 -11.66 -5.49 15.94
CA VAL A 57 -13.05 -5.79 16.29
C VAL A 57 -13.22 -7.28 16.58
N ASN A 58 -12.69 -8.16 15.73
CA ASN A 58 -12.77 -9.60 15.90
C ASN A 58 -12.05 -10.06 17.18
N LEU A 59 -10.90 -9.45 17.51
CA LEU A 59 -10.16 -9.71 18.75
C LEU A 59 -10.98 -9.33 20.00
N ASN A 60 -11.57 -8.12 20.01
CA ASN A 60 -12.36 -7.63 21.13
C ASN A 60 -13.70 -8.36 21.32
N THR A 61 -14.20 -8.99 20.26
CA THR A 61 -15.46 -9.75 20.27
C THR A 61 -15.25 -11.25 20.47
N HIS A 62 -14.02 -11.68 20.80
CA HIS A 62 -13.66 -13.08 20.99
C HIS A 62 -14.02 -13.97 19.80
N GLN A 63 -13.88 -13.46 18.57
CA GLN A 63 -14.12 -14.23 17.34
C GLN A 63 -12.94 -15.10 16.92
N TYR A 64 -11.81 -15.00 17.63
CA TYR A 64 -10.66 -15.89 17.44
C TYR A 64 -10.57 -16.85 18.62
N ASP A 65 -10.77 -18.14 18.36
CA ASP A 65 -10.67 -19.19 19.37
C ASP A 65 -9.19 -19.49 19.72
N ASP A 66 -8.33 -19.41 18.70
CA ASP A 66 -6.92 -19.77 18.79
C ASP A 66 -6.02 -18.77 18.03
N LEU A 67 -4.74 -18.73 18.40
CA LEU A 67 -3.72 -17.91 17.74
C LEU A 67 -3.60 -18.21 16.23
N SER A 68 -3.93 -19.43 15.80
CA SER A 68 -3.92 -19.79 14.37
C SER A 68 -4.95 -19.03 13.55
N GLN A 69 -6.13 -18.74 14.10
CA GLN A 69 -7.18 -18.01 13.39
C GLN A 69 -6.79 -16.53 13.23
N LEU A 70 -6.25 -15.92 14.28
CA LEU A 70 -5.67 -14.57 14.23
C LEU A 70 -4.53 -14.49 13.21
N ALA A 71 -3.63 -15.49 13.22
CA ALA A 71 -2.52 -15.55 12.28
C ALA A 71 -3.00 -15.63 10.82
N SER A 72 -4.06 -16.38 10.54
CA SER A 72 -4.63 -16.48 9.20
C SER A 72 -5.14 -15.13 8.68
N ASP A 73 -5.77 -14.33 9.54
CA ASP A 73 -6.27 -13.01 9.16
C ASP A 73 -5.14 -12.00 8.95
N ILE A 74 -4.08 -12.08 9.75
CA ILE A 74 -2.86 -11.27 9.56
C ILE A 74 -2.11 -11.70 8.29
N GLU A 75 -2.03 -12.99 8.00
CA GLU A 75 -1.46 -13.51 6.76
C GLU A 75 -2.26 -13.03 5.55
N LEU A 76 -3.60 -13.08 5.62
CA LEU A 76 -4.49 -12.57 4.58
C LEU A 76 -4.28 -11.06 4.34
N LEU A 77 -4.10 -10.27 5.40
CA LEU A 77 -3.79 -8.85 5.29
C LEU A 77 -2.49 -8.63 4.49
N VAL A 78 -1.45 -9.40 4.81
CA VAL A 78 -0.14 -9.31 4.16
C VAL A 78 -0.22 -9.79 2.72
N GLU A 79 -0.90 -10.90 2.44
CA GLU A 79 -1.01 -11.46 1.09
C GLU A 79 -1.82 -10.54 0.16
N ASN A 80 -2.91 -9.96 0.68
CA ASN A 80 -3.67 -8.94 -0.04
C ASN A 80 -2.81 -7.72 -0.37
N ALA A 81 -1.98 -7.26 0.58
CA ALA A 81 -1.05 -6.16 0.36
C ALA A 81 0.00 -6.53 -0.70
N LYS A 82 0.59 -7.73 -0.62
CA LYS A 82 1.58 -8.22 -1.59
C LYS A 82 1.00 -8.38 -2.99
N GLN A 83 -0.26 -8.76 -3.10
CA GLN A 83 -0.96 -8.93 -4.38
C GLN A 83 -1.33 -7.59 -5.02
N TYR A 84 -1.69 -6.60 -4.20
CA TYR A 84 -2.11 -5.28 -4.66
C TYR A 84 -0.92 -4.35 -4.95
N TYR A 85 0.12 -4.38 -4.11
CA TYR A 85 1.27 -3.48 -4.21
C TYR A 85 2.48 -4.14 -4.88
N PRO A 86 3.24 -3.39 -5.72
CA PRO A 86 4.43 -3.93 -6.34
C PRO A 86 5.56 -4.11 -5.32
N ARG A 87 6.44 -5.10 -5.53
CA ARG A 87 7.55 -5.43 -4.63
C ARG A 87 8.54 -4.29 -4.35
N SER A 88 8.64 -3.33 -5.27
CA SER A 88 9.48 -2.13 -5.10
C SER A 88 8.86 -1.07 -4.19
N SER A 89 7.60 -1.25 -3.77
CA SER A 89 6.89 -0.28 -2.96
C SER A 89 7.21 -0.48 -1.48
N ARG A 90 7.04 0.62 -0.73
CA ARG A 90 7.21 0.60 0.71
C ARG A 90 6.14 -0.27 1.37
N GLU A 91 4.91 -0.23 0.86
CA GLU A 91 3.77 -0.99 1.38
C GLU A 91 4.01 -2.51 1.29
N TYR A 92 4.61 -3.00 0.20
CA TYR A 92 5.01 -4.41 0.09
C TYR A 92 6.07 -4.77 1.13
N THR A 93 7.09 -3.92 1.27
CA THR A 93 8.19 -4.15 2.21
C THR A 93 7.69 -4.14 3.66
N ASP A 94 6.84 -3.17 4.01
CA ASP A 94 6.23 -3.02 5.33
C ASP A 94 5.32 -4.23 5.65
N ALA A 95 4.56 -4.74 4.67
CA ALA A 95 3.74 -5.94 4.85
C ALA A 95 4.59 -7.20 5.13
N VAL A 96 5.73 -7.36 4.45
CA VAL A 96 6.66 -8.47 4.72
C VAL A 96 7.30 -8.33 6.11
N ALA A 97 7.72 -7.11 6.48
CA ALA A 97 8.29 -6.85 7.80
C ALA A 97 7.28 -7.15 8.92
N LEU A 98 6.01 -6.77 8.72
CA LEU A 98 4.92 -7.08 9.64
C LEU A 98 4.76 -8.59 9.87
N TRP A 99 4.74 -9.39 8.80
CA TRP A 99 4.62 -10.85 8.93
C TRP A 99 5.78 -11.48 9.71
N ASN A 100 6.99 -10.99 9.47
CA ASN A 100 8.18 -11.47 10.18
C ASN A 100 8.11 -11.13 11.67
N ALA A 101 7.77 -9.88 12.02
CA ALA A 101 7.62 -9.46 13.41
C ALA A 101 6.51 -10.26 14.11
N PHE A 102 5.39 -10.50 13.43
CA PHE A 102 4.31 -11.32 13.96
C PHE A 102 4.78 -12.75 14.28
N ASN A 103 5.52 -13.38 13.37
CA ASN A 103 6.06 -14.73 13.58
C ASN A 103 7.07 -14.79 14.73
N GLU A 104 7.93 -13.77 14.87
CA GLU A 104 8.87 -13.66 15.99
C GLU A 104 8.13 -13.60 17.33
N HIS A 105 7.11 -12.75 17.44
CA HIS A 105 6.29 -12.66 18.65
C HIS A 105 5.50 -13.94 18.91
N ARG A 106 4.98 -14.58 17.86
CA ARG A 106 4.23 -15.84 17.99
C ARG A 106 5.13 -16.98 18.47
N ALA A 107 6.34 -17.09 17.96
CA ALA A 107 7.32 -18.09 18.40
C ALA A 107 7.74 -17.92 19.86
N ALA A 108 7.74 -16.68 20.37
CA ALA A 108 7.98 -16.42 21.80
C ALA A 108 6.84 -16.90 22.71
N ILE A 109 5.60 -16.96 22.18
CA ILE A 109 4.40 -17.36 22.93
C ILE A 109 4.14 -18.87 22.80
N VAL A 110 4.40 -19.44 21.62
CA VAL A 110 4.23 -20.87 21.32
C VAL A 110 5.60 -21.44 20.94
N PRO A 111 6.30 -22.13 21.86
CA PRO A 111 7.67 -22.60 21.61
C PRO A 111 7.82 -23.76 20.60
N GLU A 112 6.77 -24.17 19.88
CA GLU A 112 6.78 -25.41 19.08
C GLU A 112 6.43 -25.18 17.59
N GLU A 113 7.36 -25.64 16.74
CA GLU A 113 7.29 -26.01 15.32
C GLU A 113 7.33 -24.92 14.20
N ALA A 114 8.53 -24.86 13.59
CA ALA A 114 8.80 -24.83 12.15
C ALA A 114 8.21 -23.67 11.30
N LEU A 115 8.94 -22.55 11.27
CA LEU A 115 8.83 -21.56 10.18
C LEU A 115 9.44 -22.16 8.90
N SER A 116 8.61 -22.79 8.08
CA SER A 116 9.01 -23.14 6.71
C SER A 116 9.16 -21.86 5.90
N GLU A 117 10.40 -21.50 5.57
CA GLU A 117 10.73 -20.50 4.57
C GLU A 117 10.09 -20.90 3.23
N LYS A 118 9.00 -20.25 2.83
CA LYS A 118 8.61 -20.20 1.43
C LYS A 118 8.98 -18.83 0.86
N LYS A 119 10.25 -18.72 0.50
CA LYS A 119 10.69 -17.77 -0.52
C LYS A 119 10.28 -18.34 -1.88
N ASP A 120 9.05 -18.08 -2.29
CA ASP A 120 8.66 -18.31 -3.68
C ASP A 120 8.53 -16.95 -4.38
N ASP A 121 9.66 -16.58 -4.99
CA ASP A 121 9.74 -15.66 -6.11
C ASP A 121 8.98 -16.22 -7.34
N GLU A 122 7.64 -16.34 -7.27
CA GLU A 122 6.86 -16.73 -8.45
C GLU A 122 6.37 -15.51 -9.23
N LYS A 123 7.08 -15.26 -10.32
CA LYS A 123 6.78 -14.31 -11.40
C LYS A 123 5.42 -14.66 -12.03
N PRO A 124 4.44 -13.73 -12.14
CA PRO A 124 3.17 -14.07 -12.76
C PRO A 124 3.38 -14.35 -14.26
N GLU A 125 3.04 -15.57 -14.66
CA GLU A 125 3.09 -16.01 -16.06
C GLU A 125 2.15 -15.20 -16.94
N LYS A 126 2.67 -14.81 -18.10
CA LYS A 126 1.98 -13.99 -19.09
C LYS A 126 1.00 -14.87 -19.87
N ILE A 127 -0.27 -14.87 -19.47
CA ILE A 127 -1.35 -15.56 -20.19
C ILE A 127 -1.51 -14.89 -21.57
N THR A 128 -1.13 -15.60 -22.64
CA THR A 128 -1.36 -15.17 -24.03
C THR A 128 -2.67 -15.76 -24.52
N LEU A 129 -3.77 -14.99 -24.46
CA LEU A 129 -5.00 -15.36 -25.16
C LEU A 129 -4.78 -15.23 -26.67
N ARG A 130 -4.72 -16.37 -27.37
CA ARG A 130 -4.86 -16.40 -28.84
C ARG A 130 -6.32 -16.17 -29.18
N ILE A 131 -6.65 -14.98 -29.67
CA ILE A 131 -7.96 -14.66 -30.25
C ILE A 131 -8.08 -15.49 -31.54
N GLY A 132 -8.82 -16.60 -31.47
CA GLY A 132 -9.24 -17.35 -32.64
C GLY A 132 -10.30 -16.54 -33.39
N ARG A 133 -10.05 -16.24 -34.67
CA ARG A 133 -11.09 -15.79 -35.61
C ARG A 133 -12.22 -16.82 -35.60
N MET A 134 -13.36 -16.50 -34.99
CA MET A 134 -14.62 -17.14 -35.34
C MET A 134 -15.25 -16.31 -36.45
N THR A 135 -15.11 -16.83 -37.67
CA THR A 135 -15.89 -16.39 -38.82
C THR A 135 -17.36 -16.63 -38.53
N CYS A 136 -18.19 -15.60 -38.70
CA CYS A 136 -19.64 -15.76 -38.72
C CYS A 136 -20.00 -16.69 -39.89
N VAL A 137 -20.78 -17.74 -39.63
CA VAL A 137 -21.42 -18.55 -40.67
C VAL A 137 -22.91 -18.22 -40.61
N GLU A 138 -23.36 -17.69 -41.75
CA GLU A 138 -24.70 -17.30 -42.26
C GLU A 138 -25.85 -16.98 -41.27
#